data_AF-A0A969FMG3-F1
#
_entry.id   AF-A0A969FMG3-F1
#
_cell.length_a   1.000
_cell.length_b   1.000
_cell.length_c   1.000
_cell.angle_alpha   90.00
_cell.angle_beta   90.00
_cell.angle_gamma   90.00
#
_symmetry.space_group_name_H-M   'P 1'
#
loop_
_entity.id
_entity.type
_entity.pdbx_description
1 polymer ?
#
loop_
_entity_poly.entity_id
_entity_poly.type
_entity_poly.pdbx_seq_one_letter_code
_entity_poly.pdbx_strand_id
1 'polypeptide(L)' 'MSVPDSPLLLPGALGEILVAAQTTGTLSLADRHGLQAAILDPSLTEEERRAVDRLLRSISRGKIRICDEVSTLSS' A
#
# COMPACT_ATOMS: atom_id res chain seq x y z
N MET A 1 2.86 2.27 -28.25
CA MET A 1 3.15 1.63 -26.94
C MET A 1 2.47 2.47 -25.87
N SER A 2 1.24 2.12 -25.48
CA SER A 2 0.66 2.69 -24.26
C SER A 2 1.25 1.93 -23.08
N VAL A 3 2.01 2.64 -22.26
CA VAL A 3 2.33 2.21 -20.90
C VAL A 3 1.02 1.82 -20.20
N PRO A 4 0.95 0.65 -19.54
CA PRO A 4 -0.27 0.26 -18.83
C PRO A 4 -0.52 1.26 -17.71
N ASP A 5 -1.79 1.59 -17.49
CA ASP A 5 -2.28 2.39 -16.38
C ASP A 5 -1.53 1.99 -15.10
N SER A 6 -0.61 2.84 -14.66
CA SER A 6 -0.07 2.76 -13.31
C SER A 6 -1.31 2.83 -12.41
N PRO A 7 -1.45 1.96 -11.38
CA PRO A 7 -2.67 1.94 -10.59
C PRO A 7 -2.75 3.29 -9.88
N LEU A 8 -3.52 4.20 -10.48
CA LEU A 8 -3.76 5.53 -9.99
C LEU A 8 -4.40 5.32 -8.63
N LEU A 9 -3.67 5.67 -7.58
CA LEU A 9 -4.29 5.78 -6.28
C LEU A 9 -5.40 6.82 -6.42
N LEU A 10 -6.63 6.40 -6.10
CA LEU A 10 -7.72 7.35 -5.94
C LEU A 10 -7.31 8.37 -4.87
N PRO A 11 -7.68 9.65 -5.00
CA PRO A 11 -7.45 10.64 -3.95
C PRO A 11 -7.97 10.11 -2.61
N GLY A 12 -7.11 10.04 -1.59
CA GLY A 12 -7.44 9.51 -0.26
C GLY A 12 -7.17 8.01 -0.06
N ALA A 13 -6.87 7.24 -1.11
CA ALA A 13 -6.61 5.80 -1.00
C ALA A 13 -5.35 5.49 -0.14
N LEU A 14 -4.35 6.37 -0.15
CA LEU A 14 -3.19 6.22 0.74
C LEU A 14 -3.59 6.28 2.23
N GLY A 15 -4.53 7.18 2.57
CA GLY A 15 -5.06 7.31 3.93
C GLY A 15 -5.79 6.04 4.36
N GLU A 16 -6.60 5.47 3.48
CA GLU A 16 -7.29 4.20 3.74
C GLU A 16 -6.31 3.04 3.94
N ILE A 17 -5.28 2.93 3.10
CA ILE A 17 -4.20 1.93 3.26
C ILE A 17 -3.53 2.07 4.62
N LEU A 18 -3.20 3.30 5.03
CA LEU A 18 -2.57 3.57 6.32
C LEU A 18 -3.48 3.19 7.50
N VAL A 19 -4.76 3.53 7.44
CA VAL A 19 -5.76 3.18 8.46
C VAL A 19 -5.90 1.66 8.52
N ALA A 20 -6.12 0.99 7.39
CA ALA A 20 -6.26 -0.45 7.32
C ALA A 20 -5.04 -1.17 7.89
N ALA A 21 -3.82 -0.71 7.55
CA ALA A 21 -2.58 -1.29 8.04
C ALA A 21 -2.42 -1.15 9.56
N GLN A 22 -2.79 0.01 10.11
CA GLN A 22 -2.70 0.28 11.55
C GLN A 22 -3.78 -0.47 12.35
N THR A 23 -4.98 -0.61 11.79
CA THR A 23 -6.11 -1.27 12.44
C THR A 23 -5.99 -2.79 12.40
N THR A 24 -5.62 -3.36 11.25
CA THR A 24 -5.58 -4.81 11.05
C THR A 24 -4.20 -5.42 11.33
N GLY A 25 -3.14 -4.60 11.30
CA GLY A 25 -1.76 -5.10 11.31
C GLY A 25 -1.40 -5.89 10.04
N THR A 26 -2.21 -5.77 8.99
CA THR A 26 -2.03 -6.47 7.73
C THR A 26 -2.28 -5.57 6.54
N LEU A 27 -1.65 -5.86 5.40
CA LEU A 27 -1.91 -5.22 4.12
C LEU A 27 -2.29 -6.28 3.09
N SER A 28 -3.28 -6.00 2.26
CA SER A 28 -3.58 -6.85 1.12
C SER A 28 -2.54 -6.67 0.00
N LEU A 29 -2.53 -7.59 -0.96
CA LEU A 29 -1.71 -7.42 -2.17
C LEU A 29 -2.09 -6.14 -2.94
N ALA A 30 -3.38 -5.80 -2.97
CA ALA A 30 -3.86 -4.57 -3.59
C ALA A 30 -3.31 -3.32 -2.87
N ASP A 31 -3.31 -3.31 -1.53
CA ASP A 31 -2.77 -2.20 -0.74
C ASP A 31 -1.27 -2.03 -0.95
N ARG A 32 -0.54 -3.14 -1.11
CA ARG A 32 0.89 -3.09 -1.44
C ARG A 32 1.12 -2.40 -2.78
N HIS A 33 0.34 -2.77 -3.80
CA HIS A 33 0.48 -2.16 -5.13
C HIS A 33 0.04 -0.69 -5.11
N GLY A 34 -1.02 -0.36 -4.37
CA GLY A 34 -1.41 1.02 -4.10
C GLY A 34 -0.28 1.80 -3.43
N LEU A 35 0.34 1.25 -2.38
CA LEU A 35 1.46 1.88 -1.69
C LEU A 35 2.67 2.09 -2.61
N GLN A 36 2.98 1.12 -3.47
CA GLN A 36 4.04 1.26 -4.48
C GLN A 36 3.75 2.40 -5.47
N ALA A 37 2.49 2.55 -5.90
CA ALA A 37 2.08 3.66 -6.74
C ALA A 37 2.19 5.01 -6.02
N ALA A 38 1.78 5.08 -4.74
CA ALA A 38 1.98 6.27 -3.91
C ALA A 38 3.46 6.67 -3.84
N ILE A 39 4.35 5.72 -3.59
CA ILE A 39 5.78 6.02 -3.44
C ILE A 39 6.38 6.62 -4.73
N LEU A 40 5.83 6.24 -5.89
CA LEU A 40 6.28 6.73 -7.19
C LEU A 40 5.60 8.05 -7.61
N ASP A 41 4.56 8.48 -6.88
CA ASP A 41 3.86 9.72 -7.17
C ASP A 41 4.64 10.94 -6.64
N PRO A 42 5.12 11.84 -7.52
CA PRO A 42 5.86 13.03 -7.09
C PRO A 42 4.98 14.10 -6.42
N SER A 43 3.65 13.94 -6.44
CA SER A 43 2.70 14.86 -5.80
C SER A 43 2.49 14.61 -4.31
N LEU A 44 3.13 13.57 -3.73
CA LEU A 44 3.04 13.31 -2.30
C LEU A 44 3.52 14.50 -1.47
N THR A 45 2.71 14.88 -0.51
CA THR A 45 3.11 15.85 0.50
C THR A 45 4.16 15.25 1.44
N GLU A 46 4.91 16.11 2.13
CA GLU A 46 5.89 15.69 3.13
C GLU A 46 5.24 14.89 4.28
N GLU A 47 4.00 15.21 4.65
CA GLU A 47 3.26 14.49 5.68
C GLU A 47 2.90 13.06 5.24
N GLU A 48 2.42 12.91 4.01
CA GLU A 48 2.13 11.61 3.40
C GLU A 48 3.40 10.77 3.24
N ARG A 49 4.50 11.39 2.78
CA ARG A 49 5.81 10.73 2.65
C ARG A 49 6.28 10.20 4.00
N ARG A 50 6.18 10.98 5.07
CA ARG A 50 6.51 10.53 6.42
C ARG A 50 5.59 9.41 6.90
N ALA A 51 4.31 9.45 6.55
CA ALA A 51 3.37 8.38 6.90
C ALA A 51 3.72 7.06 6.20
N VAL A 52 4.05 7.13 4.91
CA VAL A 52 4.55 6.00 4.11
C VAL A 52 5.84 5.43 4.70
N ASP A 53 6.82 6.27 5.05
CA ASP A 53 8.08 5.82 5.64
C ASP A 53 7.88 5.08 6.98
N ARG A 54 6.94 5.55 7.82
CA ARG A 54 6.56 4.86 9.05
C ARG A 54 5.93 3.51 8.76
N LEU A 55 5.05 3.44 7.76
CA LEU A 55 4.41 2.20 7.34
C LEU A 55 5.44 1.19 6.83
N LEU A 56 6.33 1.61 5.92
CA LEU A 56 7.42 0.78 5.40
C LEU A 56 8.31 0.25 6.53
N ARG A 57 8.66 1.10 7.50
CA ARG A 57 9.45 0.66 8.66
C ARG A 57 8.73 -0.37 9.52
N SER A 58 7.40 -0.27 9.66
CA SER A 58 6.59 -1.26 10.37
C SER A 58 6.51 -2.59 9.62
N ILE A 59 6.38 -2.56 8.28
CA ILE A 59 6.42 -3.74 7.42
C ILE A 59 7.81 -4.41 7.51
N SER A 60 8.90 -3.65 7.34
CA SER A 60 10.27 -4.16 7.42
C SER A 60 10.63 -4.76 8.79
N ARG A 61 9.93 -4.34 9.85
CA ARG A 61 10.07 -4.89 11.21
C ARG A 61 9.16 -6.10 11.47
N GLY A 62 8.37 -6.54 10.50
CA GLY A 62 7.41 -7.63 10.64
C GLY A 62 6.19 -7.30 11.50
N LYS A 63 5.98 -6.03 11.87
CA LYS A 63 4.80 -5.59 12.62
C LYS A 63 3.54 -5.60 11.76
N ILE A 64 3.71 -5.39 10.46
CA ILE A 64 2.64 -5.43 9.47
C ILE A 64 2.95 -6.55 8.50
N ARG A 65 2.00 -7.49 8.34
CA ARG A 65 2.14 -8.62 7.42
C ARG A 65 1.41 -8.34 6.12
N ILE A 66 2.01 -8.73 5.00
CA ILE A 66 1.30 -8.70 3.72
C ILE A 66 0.53 -10.01 3.63
N CYS A 67 -0.78 -9.93 3.68
CA CYS A 67 -1.68 -11.06 3.48
C CYS A 67 -1.99 -11.14 1.99
N ASP A 68 -1.49 -12.21 1.37
CA ASP A 68 -1.90 -12.55 0.03
C ASP A 68 -3.18 -13.40 0.16
N GLU A 69 -4.34 -12.80 -0.11
CA GLU A 69 -5.62 -13.51 -0.19
C GLU A 69 -5.68 -14.35 -1.48
N VAL A 70 -4.58 -14.98 -1.91
CA VAL A 70 -4.64 -16.08 -2.86
C VAL A 70 -5.05 -17.32 -2.08
N SER A 71 -6.32 -17.37 -1.71
CA SER A 71 -6.98 -18.66 -1.47
C SER A 71 -6.85 -19.46 -2.75
N THR A 72 -6.00 -20.48 -2.72
CA THR A 72 -5.92 -21.50 -3.76
C THR A 72 -7.28 -22.20 -3.85
N LEU A 73 -8.16 -21.72 -4.74
CA LEU A 73 -9.20 -22.57 -5.29
C LEU A 73 -8.49 -23.61 -6.17
N SER A 74 -7.99 -24.67 -5.53
CA SER A 74 -7.74 -25.94 -6.21
C SER A 74 -9.09 -26.53 -6.58
N SER A 75 -9.31 -26.75 -7.87
CA SER A 75 -10.25 -27.74 -8.41
C SER A 75 -9.47 -28.66 -9.34
#